data_AF-A0A936KXG9-F1
#
_entry.id   AF-A0A936KXG9-F1
#
_cell.length_a   1.000
_cell.length_b   1.000
_cell.length_c   1.000
_cell.angle_alpha   90.00
_cell.angle_beta   90.00
_cell.angle_gamma   90.00
#
_symmetry.space_group_name_H-M   'P 1'
#
loop_
_entity.id
_entity.type
_entity.pdbx_description
1 polymer ?
#
loop_
_entity_poly.entity_id
_entity_poly.type
_entity_poly.pdbx_seq_one_letter_code
_entity_poly.pdbx_strand_id
1 'polypeptide(L)'
;MKNQLALFASGLLLSMSVLAEPHLDEAIKHATAAVEHGKMGHASVLVEHAKPALEHTMAGALVAKGLAKSHTDNAVTDLEEAIKHGEMNHADVATTYAETALEHLKAANK
;
A
#
# COMPACT_ATOMS: atom_id res chain seq x y z
N MET A 1 -33.62 -1.78 -54.21
CA MET A 1 -33.74 -0.65 -53.28
C MET A 1 -33.49 -1.15 -51.87
N LYS A 2 -32.48 -0.57 -51.20
CA LYS A 2 -32.30 -0.43 -49.74
C LYS A 2 -31.95 -1.73 -48.96
N ASN A 3 -30.68 -1.90 -48.52
CA ASN A 3 -30.05 -1.30 -47.32
C ASN A 3 -30.47 -2.07 -46.04
N GLN A 4 -29.64 -2.52 -45.10
CA GLN A 4 -28.21 -2.40 -44.78
C GLN A 4 -27.88 -3.52 -43.77
N LEU A 5 -26.59 -3.84 -43.69
CA LEU A 5 -25.90 -4.54 -42.60
C LEU A 5 -26.36 -4.06 -41.21
N ALA A 6 -26.65 -4.98 -40.29
CA ALA A 6 -26.74 -4.68 -38.86
C ALA A 6 -25.60 -5.41 -38.13
N LEU A 7 -24.49 -4.69 -37.93
CA LEU A 7 -23.37 -5.08 -37.10
C LEU A 7 -23.81 -5.00 -35.63
N PHE A 8 -23.84 -6.13 -34.91
CA PHE A 8 -23.99 -6.16 -33.46
C PHE A 8 -22.65 -5.76 -32.81
N ALA A 9 -22.44 -4.47 -32.61
CA ALA A 9 -21.42 -3.97 -31.70
C ALA A 9 -21.98 -4.00 -30.28
N SER A 10 -21.87 -5.14 -29.60
CA SER A 10 -22.13 -5.22 -28.16
C SER A 10 -20.93 -4.65 -27.42
N GLY A 11 -20.93 -3.32 -27.27
CA GLY A 11 -20.04 -2.60 -26.37
C GLY A 11 -20.48 -2.86 -24.94
N LEU A 12 -19.94 -3.92 -24.32
CA LEU A 12 -19.96 -4.08 -22.88
C LEU A 12 -18.59 -3.66 -22.34
N LEU A 13 -18.36 -2.34 -22.33
CA LEU A 13 -17.37 -1.74 -21.43
C LEU A 13 -17.95 -1.89 -20.02
N LEU A 14 -17.69 -3.05 -19.40
CA LEU A 14 -17.93 -3.24 -17.98
C LEU A 14 -17.13 -2.17 -17.25
N SER A 15 -17.88 -1.26 -16.62
CA SER A 15 -17.41 -0.31 -15.64
C SER A 15 -16.66 -1.03 -14.54
N MET A 16 -15.36 -1.25 -14.72
CA MET A 16 -14.43 -1.57 -13.64
C MET A 16 -14.14 -0.27 -12.91
N SER A 17 -15.17 0.28 -12.27
CA SER A 17 -14.98 1.12 -11.11
C SER A 17 -14.54 0.22 -9.96
N VAL A 18 -13.33 -0.35 -10.07
CA VAL A 18 -12.45 -0.50 -8.91
C VAL A 18 -12.08 0.94 -8.56
N LEU A 19 -13.06 1.63 -8.00
CA LEU A 19 -12.90 2.98 -7.52
C LEU A 19 -11.94 2.82 -6.36
N ALA A 20 -10.71 3.28 -6.60
CA ALA A 20 -9.62 3.33 -5.65
C ALA A 20 -10.15 3.64 -4.25
N GLU A 21 -10.29 2.61 -3.40
CA GLU A 21 -10.09 2.87 -1.98
C GLU A 21 -8.75 3.61 -1.87
N PRO A 22 -8.64 4.65 -1.05
CA PRO A 22 -7.39 5.37 -0.92
C PRO A 22 -6.41 4.45 -0.18
N HIS A 23 -5.82 3.50 -0.91
CA HIS A 23 -4.98 2.46 -0.34
C HIS A 23 -3.83 3.09 0.45
N LEU A 24 -3.32 4.24 0.03
CA LEU A 24 -2.30 4.96 0.79
C LEU A 24 -2.81 5.48 2.15
N ASP A 25 -4.08 5.85 2.30
CA ASP A 25 -4.65 6.25 3.60
C ASP A 25 -4.71 5.06 4.57
N GLU A 26 -5.20 3.91 4.12
CA GLU A 26 -5.22 2.69 4.95
C GLU A 26 -3.79 2.18 5.23
N ALA A 27 -2.88 2.28 4.25
CA ALA A 27 -1.46 1.98 4.48
C ALA A 27 -0.85 2.88 5.56
N ILE A 28 -1.13 4.19 5.53
CA ILE A 28 -0.67 5.15 6.54
C ILE A 28 -1.23 4.80 7.92
N LYS A 29 -2.51 4.45 8.01
CA LYS A 29 -3.15 4.06 9.27
C LYS A 29 -2.51 2.81 9.88
N HIS A 30 -2.34 1.77 9.08
CA HIS A 30 -1.66 0.55 9.52
C HIS A 30 -0.18 0.79 9.86
N ALA A 31 0.57 1.50 9.03
CA ALA A 31 1.96 1.84 9.31
C ALA A 31 2.11 2.69 10.59
N THR A 32 1.17 3.59 10.88
CA THR A 32 1.13 4.37 12.12
C THR A 32 0.96 3.46 13.33
N ALA A 33 0.01 2.52 13.29
CA ALA A 33 -0.18 1.55 14.37
C ALA A 33 1.04 0.62 14.52
N ALA A 34 1.68 0.23 13.42
CA ALA A 34 2.93 -0.54 13.45
C ALA A 34 4.05 0.21 14.19
N VAL A 35 4.22 1.52 13.91
CA VAL A 35 5.17 2.39 14.62
C VAL A 35 4.83 2.52 16.11
N GLU A 36 3.57 2.77 16.45
CA GLU A 36 3.12 2.90 17.85
C GLU A 36 3.41 1.63 18.66
N HIS A 37 3.03 0.47 18.13
CA HIS A 37 3.31 -0.82 18.77
C HIS A 37 4.78 -1.18 18.79
N GLY A 38 5.52 -0.82 17.74
CA GLY A 38 6.97 -0.92 17.70
C GLY A 38 7.66 -0.17 18.84
N LYS A 39 7.26 1.08 19.07
CA LYS A 39 7.76 1.92 20.18
C LYS A 39 7.47 1.36 21.56
N MET A 40 6.43 0.53 21.69
CA MET A 40 6.11 -0.21 22.91
C MET A 40 6.89 -1.52 23.06
N GLY A 41 7.73 -1.88 22.08
CA GLY A 41 8.44 -3.17 22.04
C GLY A 41 7.56 -4.34 21.59
N HIS A 42 6.34 -4.08 21.10
CA HIS A 42 5.39 -5.10 20.71
C HIS A 42 5.65 -5.60 19.28
N ALA A 43 6.78 -6.29 19.06
CA ALA A 43 7.20 -6.76 17.73
C ALA A 43 6.09 -7.52 16.97
N SER A 44 5.38 -8.43 17.64
CA SER A 44 4.30 -9.20 17.01
C SER A 44 3.14 -8.32 16.53
N VAL A 45 2.77 -7.28 17.28
CA VAL A 45 1.66 -6.39 16.91
C VAL A 45 2.10 -5.37 15.86
N LEU A 46 3.38 -4.96 15.88
CA LEU A 46 3.98 -4.24 14.77
C LEU A 46 3.81 -5.03 13.47
N VAL A 47 4.16 -6.32 13.45
CA VAL A 47 4.03 -7.18 12.26
C VAL A 47 2.57 -7.32 11.81
N GLU A 48 1.65 -7.47 12.77
CA GLU A 48 0.21 -7.54 12.50
C GLU A 48 -0.29 -6.33 11.71
N HIS A 49 0.22 -5.13 12.02
CA HIS A 49 -0.13 -3.92 11.28
C HIS A 49 0.75 -3.69 10.04
N ALA A 50 2.03 -4.09 10.03
CA ALA A 50 2.92 -3.88 8.90
C ALA A 50 2.50 -4.70 7.66
N LYS A 51 1.93 -5.90 7.83
CA LYS A 51 1.42 -6.75 6.74
C LYS A 51 0.29 -6.10 5.92
N PRO A 52 -0.84 -5.66 6.51
CA PRO A 52 -1.86 -4.95 5.76
C PRO A 52 -1.37 -3.58 5.24
N ALA A 53 -0.46 -2.90 5.94
CA ALA A 53 0.19 -1.70 5.39
C ALA A 53 0.91 -2.03 4.08
N LEU A 54 1.66 -3.13 4.02
CA LEU A 54 2.36 -3.59 2.82
C LEU A 54 1.38 -3.89 1.68
N GLU A 55 0.32 -4.64 1.95
CA GLU A 55 -0.71 -4.98 0.96
C GLU A 55 -1.35 -3.73 0.33
N HIS A 56 -1.77 -2.78 1.17
CA HIS A 56 -2.32 -1.50 0.71
C HIS A 56 -1.27 -0.69 -0.06
N THR A 57 -0.02 -0.65 0.40
CA THR A 57 1.07 0.07 -0.28
C THR A 57 1.31 -0.51 -1.67
N MET A 58 1.37 -1.84 -1.82
CA MET A 58 1.52 -2.52 -3.10
C MET A 58 0.34 -2.23 -4.05
N ALA A 59 -0.89 -2.21 -3.53
CA ALA A 59 -2.06 -1.83 -4.32
C ALA A 59 -1.98 -0.38 -4.81
N GLY A 60 -1.56 0.55 -3.93
CA GLY A 60 -1.29 1.94 -4.29
C GLY A 60 -0.19 2.08 -5.35
N ALA A 61 0.84 1.23 -5.29
CA ALA A 61 1.98 1.25 -6.22
C ALA A 61 1.56 0.95 -7.67
N LEU A 62 0.48 0.20 -7.89
CA LEU A 62 -0.02 -0.15 -9.23
C LEU A 62 -0.53 1.07 -10.02
N VAL A 63 -0.99 2.11 -9.31
CA VAL A 63 -1.57 3.31 -9.91
C VAL A 63 -0.71 4.56 -9.72
N ALA A 64 0.25 4.52 -8.80
CA ALA A 64 1.19 5.61 -8.53
C ALA A 64 2.10 5.90 -9.74
N LYS A 65 2.45 7.18 -9.92
CA LYS A 65 3.34 7.65 -11.00
C LYS A 65 4.32 8.69 -10.47
N GLY A 66 5.42 8.91 -11.20
CA GLY A 66 6.39 9.95 -10.87
C GLY A 66 6.99 9.79 -9.46
N LEU A 67 7.12 10.90 -8.73
CA LEU A 67 7.68 10.91 -7.38
C LEU A 67 6.85 10.09 -6.38
N ALA A 68 5.53 10.09 -6.51
CA ALA A 68 4.67 9.27 -5.66
C ALA A 68 5.02 7.79 -5.78
N LYS A 69 5.26 7.30 -7.01
CA LYS A 69 5.70 5.90 -7.25
C LYS A 69 7.02 5.58 -6.56
N SER A 70 8.00 6.47 -6.64
CA SER A 70 9.29 6.27 -5.96
C SER A 70 9.14 6.18 -4.44
N HIS A 71 8.30 7.02 -3.86
CA HIS A 71 8.01 6.95 -2.42
C HIS A 71 7.22 5.68 -2.06
N THR A 72 6.22 5.31 -2.86
CA THR A 72 5.47 4.07 -2.62
C THR A 72 6.39 2.83 -2.71
N ASP A 73 7.30 2.77 -3.67
CA ASP A 73 8.24 1.65 -3.80
C ASP A 73 9.20 1.56 -2.60
N ASN A 74 9.74 2.70 -2.14
CA ASN A 74 10.57 2.69 -0.94
C ASN A 74 9.77 2.26 0.30
N ALA A 75 8.51 2.71 0.44
CA ALA A 75 7.65 2.27 1.52
C ALA A 75 7.39 0.75 1.50
N VAL A 76 7.27 0.13 0.31
CA VAL A 76 7.18 -1.34 0.18
C VAL A 76 8.43 -1.99 0.78
N THR A 77 9.62 -1.55 0.36
CA THR A 77 10.89 -2.12 0.86
C THR A 77 11.04 -1.97 2.37
N ASP A 78 10.72 -0.79 2.91
CA ASP A 78 10.80 -0.55 4.36
C ASP A 78 9.77 -1.41 5.13
N LEU A 79 8.56 -1.58 4.61
CA LEU A 79 7.56 -2.45 5.25
C LEU A 79 7.98 -3.93 5.24
N GLU A 80 8.61 -4.41 4.16
CA GLU A 80 9.19 -5.75 4.09
C GLU A 80 10.27 -5.96 5.16
N GLU A 81 11.19 -5.00 5.33
CA GLU A 81 12.22 -5.07 6.37
C GLU A 81 11.65 -4.92 7.78
N ALA A 82 10.62 -4.08 7.98
CA ALA A 82 9.90 -3.99 9.25
C ALA A 82 9.25 -5.32 9.63
N ILE A 83 8.59 -6.01 8.69
CA ILE A 83 7.99 -7.33 8.89
C ILE A 83 9.07 -8.35 9.25
N LYS A 84 10.12 -8.44 8.44
CA LYS A 84 11.23 -9.39 8.63
C LYS A 84 11.88 -9.23 10.00
N HIS A 85 12.22 -8.00 10.40
CA HIS A 85 12.81 -7.76 11.72
C HIS A 85 11.80 -7.96 12.85
N GLY A 86 10.53 -7.62 12.65
CA GLY A 86 9.47 -7.85 13.63
C GLY A 86 9.23 -9.35 13.88
N GLU A 87 9.28 -10.19 12.84
CA GLU A 87 9.19 -11.65 12.94
C GLU A 87 10.39 -12.27 13.65
N MET A 88 11.55 -11.59 13.65
CA MET A 88 12.72 -11.93 14.45
C MET A 88 12.64 -11.41 15.90
N ASN A 89 11.53 -10.77 16.29
CA ASN A 89 11.33 -10.10 17.58
C ASN A 89 12.31 -8.92 17.81
N HIS A 90 12.86 -8.33 16.74
CA HIS A 90 13.71 -7.14 16.79
C HIS A 90 12.84 -5.87 16.74
N ALA A 91 12.05 -5.63 17.80
CA ALA A 91 11.04 -4.57 17.81
C ALA A 91 11.62 -3.18 17.48
N ASP A 92 12.81 -2.87 17.98
CA ASP A 92 13.54 -1.61 17.78
C ASP A 92 13.94 -1.40 16.31
N VAL A 93 14.55 -2.41 15.69
CA VAL A 93 14.95 -2.37 14.28
C VAL A 93 13.72 -2.31 13.37
N ALA A 94 12.70 -3.12 13.67
CA ALA A 94 11.44 -3.13 12.94
C ALA A 94 10.72 -1.77 13.00
N THR A 95 10.76 -1.10 14.16
CA THR A 95 10.18 0.24 14.34
C THR A 95 10.85 1.26 13.44
N THR A 96 12.18 1.21 13.31
CA THR A 96 12.94 2.16 12.48
C THR A 96 12.51 2.07 11.01
N TYR A 97 12.35 0.84 10.50
CA TYR A 97 11.83 0.62 9.15
C TYR A 97 10.36 1.05 9.03
N ALA A 98 9.50 0.73 10.00
CA ALA A 98 8.10 1.16 9.98
C ALA A 98 7.94 2.70 9.99
N GLU A 99 8.82 3.42 10.69
CA GLU A 99 8.86 4.89 10.68
C GLU A 99 9.25 5.44 9.31
N THR A 100 10.30 4.86 8.70
CA THR A 100 10.77 5.27 7.37
C THR A 100 9.71 4.99 6.29
N ALA A 101 9.06 3.83 6.36
CA ALA A 101 7.90 3.51 5.53
C ALA A 101 6.79 4.55 5.68
N LEU A 102 6.43 4.92 6.91
CA LEU A 102 5.37 5.90 7.18
C LEU A 102 5.70 7.28 6.61
N GLU A 103 6.95 7.71 6.65
CA GLU A 103 7.40 8.96 6.02
C GLU A 103 7.22 8.92 4.50
N HIS A 104 7.63 7.83 3.86
CA HIS A 104 7.44 7.62 2.43
C HIS A 104 5.97 7.56 2.04
N LEU A 105 5.12 6.86 2.78
CA LEU A 105 3.68 6.82 2.53
C LEU A 105 3.04 8.21 2.61
N LYS A 106 3.38 9.00 3.63
CA LYS A 106 2.93 10.39 3.76
C LYS A 106 3.46 11.29 2.63
N ALA A 107 4.62 11.00 2.06
CA ALA A 107 5.15 11.74 0.92
C ALA A 107 4.46 11.33 -0.40
N ALA A 108 4.10 10.06 -0.55
CA ALA A 108 3.37 9.54 -1.71
C ALA A 108 1.90 10.00 -1.77
N ASN A 109 1.30 10.28 -0.61
CA ASN A 109 -0.12 10.65 -0.47
C ASN A 109 -0.36 12.18 -0.41
N LYS A 110 0.46 12.96 -1.13
CA LYS A 110 0.34 14.43 -1.27
C LYS A 110 -0.03 14.80 -2.70
#